data_AF-A0A939ZLM2-F1
#
_entry.id   AF-A0A939ZLM2-F1
#
_cell.length_a   1.000
_cell.length_b   1.000
_cell.length_c   1.000
_cell.angle_alpha   90.00
_cell.angle_beta   90.00
_cell.angle_gamma   90.00
#
_symmetry.space_group_name_H-M   'P 1'
#
loop_
_entity.id
_entity.type
_entity.pdbx_description
1 polymer ?
#
loop_
_entity_poly.entity_id
_entity_poly.type
_entity_poly.pdbx_seq_one_letter_code
_entity_poly.pdbx_strand_id
1 'polypeptide(L)'
;MAKKNLTKAVKDFWYGKPHTAEEGGRRLGELYEDKTGLLKHREWRGVKDTFYYMYNIWGYNYVHMVLDILKYSNNPIDFFKGTWRYRWMGQTYLPVIHWFERGLQGLHGEALAASAWHYRAMVSASIKQICTFFNADTRLHGGKQNDAYRHTIYCNETTCGTLFYPWKDAGYQYVSMEMIPYFVTCHVNSHTVLNYIDAVQSIGLPGDPCPMCQAEAGIFVLDDVPDSSPFIITCNEACDASVSTHTLQDWFANKPLFALPLPMQFDDPLVHKYCMNEIEECWKFIEEQTGTPFDWECMKKYLERQNKLQRDEWEKWEVASKTDYYPITGVAQALFRIYSTQYGVQTECWDEASEKVKKIMYKCVEKKINPFPQTRHRVIAWSCAPLYYSNWCTWAYNCWG
;
A
#
# COMPACT_ATOMS: atom_id res chain seq x y z
N MET A 1 38.07 7.85 -33.76
CA MET A 1 36.68 7.68 -33.28
C MET A 1 36.49 6.49 -32.33
N ALA A 2 37.06 5.30 -32.61
CA ALA A 2 36.89 4.10 -31.77
C ALA A 2 37.31 4.24 -30.28
N LYS A 3 38.45 4.89 -29.97
CA LYS A 3 38.88 5.11 -28.56
C LYS A 3 37.93 6.00 -27.76
N LYS A 4 37.38 7.06 -28.35
CA LYS A 4 36.38 7.94 -27.70
C LYS A 4 35.08 7.21 -27.37
N ASN A 5 34.66 6.28 -28.25
CA ASN A 5 33.47 5.46 -28.03
C ASN A 5 33.69 4.44 -26.90
N LEU A 6 34.88 3.84 -26.79
CA LEU A 6 35.20 2.91 -25.71
C LEU A 6 35.26 3.60 -24.35
N THR A 7 35.90 4.77 -24.24
CA THR A 7 35.94 5.53 -22.97
C THR A 7 34.55 5.95 -22.51
N LYS A 8 33.68 6.37 -23.45
CA LYS A 8 32.27 6.67 -23.13
C LYS A 8 31.52 5.43 -22.67
N ALA A 9 31.66 4.30 -23.37
CA ALA A 9 31.01 3.05 -23.00
C ALA A 9 31.44 2.54 -21.61
N VAL A 10 32.73 2.62 -21.27
CA VAL A 10 33.24 2.25 -19.95
C VAL A 10 32.69 3.18 -18.86
N LYS A 11 32.62 4.50 -19.13
CA LYS A 11 32.05 5.47 -18.20
C LYS A 11 30.55 5.22 -17.98
N ASP A 12 29.79 5.02 -19.05
CA ASP A 12 28.35 4.74 -19.02
C ASP A 12 28.07 3.39 -18.32
N PHE A 13 28.95 2.39 -18.49
CA PHE A 13 28.87 1.14 -17.75
C PHE A 13 29.11 1.35 -16.25
N TRP A 14 30.14 2.11 -15.87
CA TRP A 14 30.50 2.29 -14.47
C TRP A 14 29.52 3.17 -13.70
N TYR A 15 29.12 4.31 -14.27
CA TYR A 15 28.31 5.33 -13.61
C TYR A 15 26.85 5.33 -14.03
N GLY A 16 26.48 4.51 -15.01
CA GLY A 16 25.15 4.57 -15.62
C GLY A 16 25.10 5.61 -16.74
N LYS A 17 24.28 5.33 -17.76
CA LYS A 17 24.03 6.27 -18.85
C LYS A 17 23.04 7.34 -18.35
N PRO A 18 23.32 8.65 -18.50
CA PRO A 18 22.44 9.71 -18.02
C PRO A 18 21.08 9.70 -18.73
N HIS A 19 20.01 10.07 -18.02
CA HIS A 19 18.63 10.14 -18.54
C HIS A 19 18.37 11.41 -19.37
N THR A 20 19.24 11.69 -20.35
CA THR A 20 19.08 12.79 -21.32
C THR A 20 18.84 12.24 -22.71
N ALA A 21 17.64 11.70 -22.94
CA ALA A 21 17.26 11.02 -24.19
C ALA A 21 17.50 11.86 -25.47
N GLU A 22 17.41 13.18 -25.36
CA GLU A 22 17.65 14.16 -26.44
C GLU A 22 19.15 14.35 -26.76
N GLU A 23 20.04 14.11 -25.81
CA GLU A 23 21.50 14.24 -25.95
C GLU A 23 22.19 12.90 -26.23
N GLY A 24 21.42 11.89 -26.64
CA GLY A 24 21.90 10.51 -26.83
C GLY A 24 22.10 9.75 -25.52
N GLY A 25 21.49 10.21 -24.42
CA GLY A 25 21.37 9.54 -23.13
C GLY A 25 20.44 8.31 -23.18
N ARG A 26 20.07 7.79 -22.01
CA ARG A 26 19.24 6.59 -21.88
C ARG A 26 17.77 6.91 -22.19
N ARG A 27 17.11 6.01 -22.93
CA ARG A 27 15.66 5.99 -23.09
C ARG A 27 15.10 4.83 -22.29
N LEU A 28 14.42 5.11 -21.17
CA LEU A 28 13.85 4.07 -20.31
C LEU A 28 12.81 3.21 -21.04
N GLY A 29 12.14 3.74 -22.07
CA GLY A 29 11.24 2.99 -22.93
C GLY A 29 11.90 1.83 -23.69
N GLU A 30 13.21 1.89 -23.97
CA GLU A 30 13.94 0.81 -24.65
C GLU A 30 14.06 -0.46 -23.81
N LEU A 31 13.90 -0.34 -22.48
CA LEU A 31 13.88 -1.47 -21.55
C LEU A 31 12.67 -2.37 -21.79
N TYR A 32 11.62 -1.86 -22.43
CA TYR A 32 10.38 -2.59 -22.64
C TYR A 32 10.29 -3.19 -24.03
N GLU A 33 9.62 -4.33 -24.10
CA GLU A 33 9.05 -4.88 -25.32
C GLU A 33 7.94 -3.97 -25.83
N ASP A 34 7.96 -3.74 -27.14
CA ASP A 34 7.04 -2.82 -27.77
C ASP A 34 5.60 -3.29 -27.56
N LYS A 35 4.73 -2.39 -27.09
CA LYS A 35 3.30 -2.60 -26.86
C LYS A 35 2.91 -3.68 -25.84
N THR A 36 3.86 -4.39 -25.22
CA THR A 36 3.54 -5.41 -24.20
C THR A 36 3.67 -4.88 -22.77
N GLY A 37 4.46 -3.82 -22.56
CA GLY A 37 4.76 -3.31 -21.22
C GLY A 37 5.66 -4.24 -20.39
N LEU A 38 6.20 -5.30 -20.98
CA LEU A 38 7.13 -6.24 -20.34
C LEU A 38 8.57 -5.76 -20.49
N LEU A 39 9.38 -5.95 -19.45
CA LEU A 39 10.81 -5.62 -19.48
C LEU A 39 11.59 -6.67 -20.26
N LYS A 40 12.32 -6.26 -21.31
CA LYS A 40 13.33 -7.09 -22.01
C LYS A 40 14.48 -7.48 -21.08
N HIS A 41 14.91 -6.51 -20.28
CA HIS A 41 15.94 -6.66 -19.27
C HIS A 41 15.78 -5.58 -18.18
N ARG A 42 16.37 -5.82 -17.01
CA ARG A 42 16.36 -4.83 -15.92
C ARG A 42 17.20 -3.61 -16.26
N GLU A 43 16.90 -2.50 -15.59
CA GLU A 43 17.64 -1.25 -15.76
C GLU A 43 19.07 -1.34 -15.19
N TRP A 44 20.08 -1.08 -16.02
CA TRP A 44 21.48 -0.97 -15.59
C TRP A 44 21.82 0.46 -15.10
N ARG A 45 21.79 0.72 -13.80
CA ARG A 45 21.97 2.05 -13.20
C ARG A 45 23.44 2.48 -13.00
N GLY A 46 24.39 1.74 -13.56
CA GLY A 46 25.81 1.81 -13.20
C GLY A 46 26.15 0.83 -12.09
N VAL A 47 27.44 0.55 -11.88
CA VAL A 47 27.91 -0.51 -10.98
C VAL A 47 27.37 -0.33 -9.56
N LYS A 48 27.60 0.83 -8.95
CA LYS A 48 27.21 1.11 -7.55
C LYS A 48 25.70 0.92 -7.33
N ASP A 49 24.87 1.59 -8.13
CA ASP A 49 23.43 1.60 -7.91
C ASP A 49 22.76 0.30 -8.37
N THR A 50 23.29 -0.37 -9.40
CA THR A 50 22.77 -1.67 -9.85
C THR A 50 23.05 -2.75 -8.81
N PHE A 51 24.26 -2.80 -8.25
CA PHE A 51 24.57 -3.74 -7.18
C PHE A 51 23.81 -3.39 -5.90
N TYR A 52 23.67 -2.10 -5.56
CA TYR A 52 22.81 -1.69 -4.46
C TYR A 52 21.38 -2.19 -4.65
N TYR A 53 20.81 -2.01 -5.84
CA TYR A 53 19.47 -2.51 -6.19
C TYR A 53 19.40 -4.03 -6.08
N MET A 54 20.33 -4.77 -6.68
CA MET A 54 20.30 -6.23 -6.67
C MET A 54 20.42 -6.82 -5.26
N TYR A 55 21.33 -6.30 -4.43
CA TYR A 55 21.56 -6.84 -3.09
C TYR A 55 20.58 -6.31 -2.05
N ASN A 56 20.41 -4.99 -1.95
CA ASN A 56 19.67 -4.36 -0.86
C ASN A 56 18.19 -4.11 -1.17
N ILE A 57 17.77 -4.26 -2.43
CA ILE A 57 16.37 -4.13 -2.82
C ILE A 57 15.86 -5.47 -3.31
N TRP A 58 16.37 -5.98 -4.43
CA TRP A 58 15.84 -7.19 -5.05
C TRP A 58 16.01 -8.45 -4.18
N GLY A 59 17.25 -8.84 -3.90
CA GLY A 59 17.55 -10.02 -3.09
C GLY A 59 17.07 -9.87 -1.64
N TYR A 60 17.31 -8.71 -1.04
CA TYR A 60 16.80 -8.38 0.30
C TYR A 60 15.27 -8.52 0.39
N ASN A 61 14.50 -7.91 -0.52
CA ASN A 61 13.05 -8.01 -0.47
C ASN A 61 12.58 -9.44 -0.69
N TYR A 62 13.12 -10.21 -1.64
CA TYR A 62 12.72 -11.62 -1.81
C TYR A 62 12.94 -12.46 -0.56
N VAL A 63 14.14 -12.37 0.04
CA VAL A 63 14.45 -13.09 1.29
C VAL A 63 13.48 -12.66 2.38
N HIS A 64 13.28 -11.36 2.55
CA HIS A 64 12.40 -10.85 3.58
C HIS A 64 10.92 -11.13 3.35
N MET A 65 10.45 -11.20 2.10
CA MET A 65 9.09 -11.62 1.79
C MET A 65 8.83 -13.05 2.26
N VAL A 66 9.80 -13.95 2.06
CA VAL A 66 9.73 -15.33 2.58
C VAL A 66 9.76 -15.32 4.11
N LEU A 67 10.67 -14.54 4.72
CA LEU A 67 10.75 -14.42 6.18
C LEU A 67 9.46 -13.84 6.78
N ASP A 68 8.83 -12.87 6.11
CA ASP A 68 7.59 -12.24 6.55
C ASP A 68 6.42 -13.24 6.47
N ILE A 69 6.35 -14.09 5.43
CA ILE A 69 5.38 -15.20 5.39
C ILE A 69 5.62 -16.14 6.58
N LEU A 70 6.86 -16.57 6.81
CA LEU A 70 7.18 -17.49 7.91
C LEU A 70 6.92 -16.86 9.29
N LYS A 71 7.05 -15.54 9.40
CA LYS A 71 6.82 -14.78 10.64
C LYS A 71 5.33 -14.61 10.93
N TYR A 72 4.50 -14.33 9.92
CA TYR A 72 3.11 -13.94 10.10
C TYR A 72 2.10 -15.08 9.86
N SER A 73 2.47 -16.11 9.10
CA SER A 73 1.62 -17.26 8.84
C SER A 73 1.68 -18.25 10.01
N ASN A 74 0.53 -18.65 10.55
CA ASN A 74 0.46 -19.72 11.56
C ASN A 74 0.90 -21.07 10.97
N ASN A 75 0.54 -21.29 9.70
CA ASN A 75 0.98 -22.42 8.90
C ASN A 75 1.25 -21.95 7.47
N PRO A 76 2.49 -22.04 6.95
CA PRO A 76 2.82 -21.59 5.59
C PRO A 76 2.00 -22.26 4.48
N ILE A 77 1.45 -23.46 4.73
CA ILE A 77 0.58 -24.15 3.77
C ILE A 77 -0.66 -23.32 3.46
N ASP A 78 -1.20 -22.58 4.42
CA ASP A 78 -2.42 -21.78 4.21
C ASP A 78 -2.15 -20.60 3.29
N PHE A 79 -0.93 -20.05 3.31
CA PHE A 79 -0.51 -19.08 2.32
C PHE A 79 -0.52 -19.65 0.89
N PHE A 80 -0.06 -20.88 0.70
CA PHE A 80 -0.10 -21.55 -0.61
C PHE A 80 -1.53 -21.88 -1.05
N LYS A 81 -2.38 -22.37 -0.14
CA LYS A 81 -3.80 -22.61 -0.43
C LYS A 81 -4.50 -21.30 -0.82
N GLY A 82 -4.27 -20.22 -0.09
CA GLY A 82 -4.82 -18.89 -0.39
C GLY A 82 -4.34 -18.38 -1.74
N THR A 83 -3.05 -18.56 -2.05
CA THR A 83 -2.49 -18.21 -3.37
C THR A 83 -3.19 -18.95 -4.52
N TRP A 84 -3.62 -20.19 -4.29
CA TRP A 84 -4.34 -20.99 -5.28
C TRP A 84 -5.84 -20.68 -5.35
N ARG A 85 -6.47 -20.33 -4.22
CA ARG A 85 -7.91 -20.06 -4.13
C ARG A 85 -8.29 -18.67 -4.62
N TYR A 86 -7.48 -17.66 -4.30
CA TYR A 86 -7.83 -16.25 -4.51
C TYR A 86 -7.17 -15.69 -5.77
N ARG A 87 -7.98 -15.20 -6.71
CA ARG A 87 -7.48 -14.74 -8.03
C ARG A 87 -6.53 -13.56 -7.89
N TRP A 88 -6.82 -12.65 -6.97
CA TRP A 88 -6.01 -11.46 -6.73
C TRP A 88 -4.60 -11.78 -6.23
N MET A 89 -4.35 -12.93 -5.58
CA MET A 89 -3.01 -13.33 -5.11
C MET A 89 -2.01 -13.49 -6.26
N GLY A 90 -2.43 -14.13 -7.35
CA GLY A 90 -1.59 -14.32 -8.53
C GLY A 90 -1.18 -13.01 -9.21
N GLN A 91 -1.99 -11.96 -9.04
CA GLN A 91 -1.80 -10.66 -9.70
C GLN A 91 -1.17 -9.60 -8.79
N THR A 92 -1.03 -9.88 -7.50
CA THR A 92 -0.49 -8.96 -6.48
C THR A 92 0.86 -9.40 -5.94
N TYR A 93 0.90 -10.61 -5.38
CA TYR A 93 2.03 -11.06 -4.58
C TYR A 93 3.17 -11.56 -5.47
N LEU A 94 2.86 -12.43 -6.45
CA LEU A 94 3.85 -12.99 -7.36
C LEU A 94 4.58 -11.92 -8.20
N PRO A 95 3.87 -10.89 -8.75
CA PRO A 95 4.51 -9.82 -9.52
C PRO A 95 4.95 -8.60 -8.69
N VAL A 96 4.95 -8.64 -7.35
CA VAL A 96 5.22 -7.42 -6.53
C VAL A 96 6.56 -6.75 -6.84
N ILE A 97 7.59 -7.53 -7.22
CA ILE A 97 8.90 -6.96 -7.56
C ILE A 97 8.86 -6.20 -8.90
N HIS A 98 7.95 -6.55 -9.81
CA HIS A 98 7.70 -5.74 -11.00
C HIS A 98 7.12 -4.36 -10.65
N TRP A 99 6.33 -4.26 -9.58
CA TRP A 99 5.88 -2.97 -9.05
C TRP A 99 7.03 -2.13 -8.49
N PHE A 100 8.00 -2.73 -7.80
CA PHE A 100 9.23 -2.03 -7.38
C PHE A 100 10.03 -1.53 -8.58
N GLU A 101 10.15 -2.33 -9.64
CA GLU A 101 10.87 -1.93 -10.85
C GLU A 101 10.26 -0.70 -11.52
N ARG A 102 8.94 -0.67 -11.67
CA ARG A 102 8.23 0.49 -12.24
C ARG A 102 8.29 1.71 -11.33
N GLY A 103 8.14 1.51 -10.02
CA GLY A 103 8.15 2.58 -9.02
C GLY A 103 9.52 3.24 -8.84
N LEU A 104 10.61 2.46 -8.96
CA LEU A 104 11.99 2.88 -8.74
C LEU A 104 12.78 3.08 -10.04
N GLN A 105 12.08 3.18 -11.18
CA GLN A 105 12.70 3.34 -12.48
C GLN A 105 13.41 4.70 -12.60
N GLY A 106 14.63 4.69 -13.11
CA GLY A 106 15.44 5.89 -13.29
C GLY A 106 15.95 6.52 -11.99
N LEU A 107 15.67 5.93 -10.83
CA LEU A 107 16.17 6.42 -9.54
C LEU A 107 17.61 5.97 -9.28
N HIS A 108 18.37 6.87 -8.66
CA HIS A 108 19.78 6.69 -8.32
C HIS A 108 20.07 7.16 -6.88
N GLY A 109 21.20 6.70 -6.33
CA GLY A 109 21.71 7.16 -5.04
C GLY A 109 20.67 7.16 -3.91
N GLU A 110 20.59 8.28 -3.19
CA GLU A 110 19.73 8.48 -2.03
C GLU A 110 18.24 8.40 -2.37
N ALA A 111 17.83 8.82 -3.58
CA ALA A 111 16.44 8.74 -4.04
C ALA A 111 15.97 7.28 -4.15
N LEU A 112 16.85 6.42 -4.69
CA LEU A 112 16.60 4.99 -4.80
C LEU A 112 16.54 4.34 -3.41
N ALA A 113 17.51 4.64 -2.55
CA ALA A 113 17.61 4.06 -1.22
C ALA A 113 16.41 4.38 -0.33
N ALA A 114 16.01 5.65 -0.23
CA ALA A 114 14.90 6.04 0.63
C ALA A 114 13.55 5.58 0.07
N SER A 115 13.31 5.71 -1.23
CA SER A 115 12.07 5.22 -1.85
C SER A 115 11.91 3.70 -1.66
N ALA A 116 12.99 2.92 -1.74
CA ALA A 116 12.93 1.47 -1.55
C ALA A 116 12.52 1.05 -0.14
N TRP A 117 12.87 1.81 0.90
CA TRP A 117 12.44 1.53 2.28
C TRP A 117 10.93 1.68 2.45
N HIS A 118 10.32 2.69 1.83
CA HIS A 118 8.86 2.81 1.82
C HIS A 118 8.19 1.62 1.13
N TYR A 119 8.68 1.22 -0.05
CA TYR A 119 8.17 0.04 -0.75
C TYR A 119 8.30 -1.25 0.08
N ARG A 120 9.44 -1.44 0.77
CA ARG A 120 9.66 -2.58 1.68
C ARG A 120 8.65 -2.60 2.83
N ALA A 121 8.35 -1.45 3.43
CA ALA A 121 7.35 -1.39 4.51
C ALA A 121 5.94 -1.72 4.00
N MET A 122 5.55 -1.16 2.85
CA MET A 122 4.27 -1.47 2.21
C MET A 122 4.10 -2.96 1.92
N VAL A 123 5.15 -3.61 1.40
CA VAL A 123 5.12 -5.07 1.15
C VAL A 123 4.97 -5.87 2.42
N SER A 124 5.72 -5.57 3.48
CA SER A 124 5.61 -6.33 4.73
C SER A 124 4.28 -6.14 5.42
N ALA A 125 3.74 -4.92 5.45
CA ALA A 125 2.39 -4.68 5.93
C ALA A 125 1.35 -5.44 5.11
N SER A 126 1.52 -5.50 3.78
CA SER A 126 0.63 -6.27 2.90
C SER A 126 0.71 -7.77 3.17
N ILE A 127 1.92 -8.32 3.34
CA ILE A 127 2.11 -9.74 3.68
C ILE A 127 1.48 -10.07 5.02
N LYS A 128 1.67 -9.21 6.03
CA LYS A 128 1.02 -9.41 7.32
C LYS A 128 -0.50 -9.48 7.17
N GLN A 129 -1.10 -8.55 6.42
CA GLN A 129 -2.54 -8.57 6.16
C GLN A 129 -2.99 -9.83 5.41
N ILE A 130 -2.26 -10.24 4.36
CA ILE A 130 -2.53 -11.49 3.62
C ILE A 130 -2.49 -12.70 4.57
N CYS A 131 -1.46 -12.78 5.42
CA CYS A 131 -1.34 -13.84 6.41
C CYS A 131 -2.47 -13.78 7.45
N THR A 132 -2.86 -12.59 7.92
CA THR A 132 -4.00 -12.42 8.83
C THR A 132 -5.28 -12.95 8.19
N PHE A 133 -5.56 -12.60 6.92
CA PHE A 133 -6.67 -13.17 6.17
C PHE A 133 -6.61 -14.70 6.16
N PHE A 134 -5.54 -15.29 5.65
CA PHE A 134 -5.47 -16.74 5.44
C PHE A 134 -5.40 -17.55 6.74
N ASN A 135 -4.80 -17.00 7.79
CA ASN A 135 -4.80 -17.64 9.11
C ASN A 135 -6.23 -17.75 9.66
N ALA A 136 -7.09 -16.78 9.39
CA ALA A 136 -8.46 -16.71 9.90
C ALA A 136 -9.53 -17.22 8.92
N ASP A 137 -9.18 -17.42 7.63
CA ASP A 137 -10.14 -17.68 6.57
C ASP A 137 -10.82 -19.06 6.65
N THR A 138 -12.11 -19.08 6.96
CA THR A 138 -12.87 -20.33 7.09
C THR A 138 -12.84 -21.16 5.80
N ARG A 139 -12.72 -20.53 4.62
CA ARG A 139 -12.68 -21.24 3.33
C ARG A 139 -11.43 -22.09 3.16
N LEU A 140 -10.29 -21.67 3.72
CA LEU A 140 -9.03 -22.46 3.70
C LEU A 140 -8.97 -23.52 4.80
N HIS A 141 -9.83 -23.37 5.81
CA HIS A 141 -9.88 -24.18 7.03
C HIS A 141 -11.10 -25.11 7.10
N GLY A 142 -11.77 -25.36 5.97
CA GLY A 142 -12.90 -26.29 5.87
C GLY A 142 -14.11 -25.86 6.68
N GLY A 143 -14.39 -24.55 6.71
CA GLY A 143 -15.52 -23.93 7.42
C GLY A 143 -15.30 -23.71 8.92
N LYS A 144 -14.10 -24.02 9.44
CA LYS A 144 -13.82 -23.89 10.88
C LYS A 144 -13.52 -22.44 11.26
N GLN A 145 -14.28 -21.92 12.21
CA GLN A 145 -13.99 -20.66 12.89
C GLN A 145 -12.93 -20.91 13.97
N ASN A 146 -11.67 -20.70 13.62
CA ASN A 146 -10.53 -20.89 14.52
C ASN A 146 -10.31 -19.67 15.42
N ASP A 147 -9.23 -19.68 16.21
CA ASP A 147 -8.89 -18.58 17.10
C ASP A 147 -8.59 -17.28 16.35
N ALA A 148 -7.86 -17.36 15.23
CA ALA A 148 -7.54 -16.21 14.39
C ALA A 148 -8.81 -15.55 13.82
N TYR A 149 -9.81 -16.34 13.40
CA TYR A 149 -11.11 -15.84 12.97
C TYR A 149 -11.78 -15.01 14.07
N ARG A 150 -11.82 -15.53 15.31
CA ARG A 150 -12.43 -14.83 16.45
C ARG A 150 -11.68 -13.56 16.86
N HIS A 151 -10.38 -13.48 16.57
CA HIS A 151 -9.52 -12.34 16.89
C HIS A 151 -9.22 -11.44 15.69
N THR A 152 -10.01 -11.51 14.63
CA THR A 152 -9.87 -10.64 13.46
C THR A 152 -11.11 -9.77 13.32
N ILE A 153 -10.91 -8.48 13.12
CA ILE A 153 -11.95 -7.47 12.91
C ILE A 153 -11.92 -7.04 11.45
N TYR A 154 -13.04 -7.18 10.75
CA TYR A 154 -13.20 -6.64 9.41
C TYR A 154 -13.63 -5.20 9.43
N CYS A 155 -13.04 -4.41 8.55
CA CYS A 155 -13.46 -3.05 8.28
C CYS A 155 -13.33 -2.68 6.81
N ASN A 156 -13.87 -1.53 6.43
CA ASN A 156 -13.57 -0.91 5.13
C ASN A 156 -12.15 -0.32 5.13
N GLU A 157 -11.60 0.01 3.96
CA GLU A 157 -10.26 0.61 3.85
C GLU A 157 -10.17 2.04 4.37
N THR A 158 -11.27 2.81 4.37
CA THR A 158 -11.25 4.19 4.91
C THR A 158 -11.49 4.26 6.42
N THR A 159 -11.85 3.15 7.06
CA THR A 159 -12.02 3.09 8.51
C THR A 159 -10.67 3.33 9.19
N CYS A 160 -10.60 4.35 10.04
CA CYS A 160 -9.35 4.70 10.69
C CYS A 160 -8.90 3.58 11.64
N GLY A 161 -7.71 3.03 11.40
CA GLY A 161 -7.15 1.95 12.20
C GLY A 161 -6.98 2.26 13.70
N THR A 162 -7.03 3.53 14.09
CA THR A 162 -7.00 3.96 15.50
C THR A 162 -8.21 3.47 16.30
N LEU A 163 -9.33 3.20 15.65
CA LEU A 163 -10.56 2.72 16.29
C LEU A 163 -10.36 1.36 16.98
N PHE A 164 -9.40 0.56 16.50
CA PHE A 164 -9.19 -0.82 16.94
C PHE A 164 -8.00 -1.00 17.89
N TYR A 165 -7.24 0.06 18.16
CA TYR A 165 -6.12 0.03 19.11
C TYR A 165 -6.47 -0.48 20.51
N PRO A 166 -7.66 -0.23 21.07
CA PRO A 166 -8.01 -0.75 22.40
C PRO A 166 -7.91 -2.28 22.53
N TRP A 167 -8.06 -3.03 21.45
CA TRP A 167 -8.00 -4.50 21.49
C TRP A 167 -6.66 -5.08 21.04
N LYS A 168 -5.69 -4.23 20.70
CA LYS A 168 -4.46 -4.64 20.04
C LYS A 168 -3.56 -5.53 20.91
N ASP A 169 -3.46 -5.23 22.21
CA ASP A 169 -2.67 -6.02 23.17
C ASP A 169 -3.42 -7.28 23.64
N ALA A 170 -4.75 -7.33 23.44
CA ALA A 170 -5.57 -8.54 23.61
C ALA A 170 -5.48 -9.52 22.42
N GLY A 171 -4.60 -9.26 21.44
CA GLY A 171 -4.32 -10.16 20.33
C GLY A 171 -5.09 -9.85 19.05
N TYR A 172 -6.08 -8.96 19.09
CA TYR A 172 -6.90 -8.64 17.92
C TYR A 172 -6.06 -8.00 16.81
N GLN A 173 -6.38 -8.38 15.58
CA GLN A 173 -5.93 -7.70 14.36
C GLN A 173 -7.16 -7.13 13.66
N TYR A 174 -6.99 -5.99 13.00
CA TYR A 174 -7.98 -5.51 12.04
C TYR A 174 -7.39 -5.55 10.64
N VAL A 175 -8.23 -5.88 9.67
CA VAL A 175 -7.87 -5.91 8.26
C VAL A 175 -9.00 -5.30 7.46
N SER A 176 -8.62 -4.47 6.49
CA SER A 176 -9.59 -3.93 5.54
C SER A 176 -9.91 -4.98 4.49
N MET A 177 -11.19 -5.25 4.29
CA MET A 177 -11.69 -6.23 3.31
C MET A 177 -11.27 -5.89 1.87
N GLU A 178 -11.01 -4.62 1.60
CA GLU A 178 -10.81 -4.07 0.25
C GLU A 178 -9.33 -3.75 -0.02
N MET A 179 -8.58 -3.39 1.04
CA MET A 179 -7.20 -2.94 0.92
C MET A 179 -6.31 -3.95 0.19
N ILE A 180 -6.32 -5.22 0.57
CA ILE A 180 -5.51 -6.24 -0.10
C ILE A 180 -6.17 -6.77 -1.38
N PRO A 181 -7.43 -7.27 -1.35
CA PRO A 181 -8.03 -7.95 -2.49
C PRO A 181 -8.31 -7.05 -3.70
N TYR A 182 -8.40 -5.73 -3.48
CA TYR A 182 -8.61 -4.74 -4.53
C TYR A 182 -7.47 -3.69 -4.59
N PHE A 183 -7.26 -2.94 -3.51
CA PHE A 183 -6.49 -1.68 -3.57
C PHE A 183 -5.00 -1.91 -3.87
N VAL A 184 -4.35 -2.87 -3.21
CA VAL A 184 -2.96 -3.24 -3.53
C VAL A 184 -2.84 -3.82 -4.93
N THR A 185 -3.88 -4.53 -5.39
CA THR A 185 -3.84 -5.24 -6.67
C THR A 185 -3.72 -4.31 -7.85
N CYS A 186 -4.46 -3.19 -7.85
CA CYS A 186 -4.48 -2.27 -8.97
C CYS A 186 -3.14 -1.52 -9.13
N HIS A 187 -2.38 -1.38 -8.04
CA HIS A 187 -1.03 -0.83 -8.07
C HIS A 187 -0.02 -1.77 -8.73
N VAL A 188 -0.14 -3.07 -8.47
CA VAL A 188 0.76 -4.08 -9.04
C VAL A 188 0.36 -4.44 -10.46
N ASN A 189 -0.94 -4.61 -10.74
CA ASN A 189 -1.50 -4.85 -12.06
C ASN A 189 -2.90 -4.22 -12.18
N SER A 190 -3.02 -3.16 -12.97
CA SER A 190 -4.27 -2.41 -13.15
C SER A 190 -5.38 -3.23 -13.83
N HIS A 191 -5.05 -4.31 -14.54
CA HIS A 191 -6.05 -5.17 -15.19
C HIS A 191 -6.70 -6.18 -14.24
N THR A 192 -6.22 -6.30 -13.00
CA THR A 192 -6.76 -7.25 -12.02
C THR A 192 -8.25 -7.01 -11.77
N VAL A 193 -8.64 -5.74 -11.71
CA VAL A 193 -9.98 -5.31 -11.28
C VAL A 193 -11.06 -5.48 -12.35
N LEU A 194 -10.68 -5.58 -13.63
CA LEU A 194 -11.63 -5.66 -14.75
C LEU A 194 -12.59 -6.84 -14.59
N ASN A 195 -12.08 -7.99 -14.12
CA ASN A 195 -12.89 -9.18 -13.89
C ASN A 195 -13.95 -8.99 -12.79
N TYR A 196 -13.64 -8.20 -11.76
CA TYR A 196 -14.58 -7.92 -10.67
C TYR A 196 -15.62 -6.88 -11.10
N ILE A 197 -15.20 -5.86 -11.86
CA ILE A 197 -16.10 -4.87 -12.46
C ILE A 197 -17.12 -5.57 -13.38
N ASP A 198 -16.66 -6.45 -14.28
CA ASP A 198 -17.54 -7.21 -15.16
C ASP A 198 -18.54 -8.08 -14.36
N ALA A 199 -18.08 -8.69 -13.26
CA ALA A 199 -18.92 -9.54 -12.42
C ALA A 199 -20.06 -8.76 -11.76
N VAL A 200 -19.78 -7.60 -11.15
CA VAL A 200 -20.83 -6.80 -10.51
C VAL A 200 -21.79 -6.16 -11.53
N GLN A 201 -21.28 -5.76 -12.70
CA GLN A 201 -22.14 -5.26 -13.78
C GLN A 201 -23.05 -6.36 -14.34
N SER A 202 -22.59 -7.63 -14.34
CA SER A 202 -23.41 -8.75 -14.81
C SER A 202 -24.66 -9.01 -13.97
N ILE A 203 -24.67 -8.58 -12.71
CA ILE A 203 -25.84 -8.67 -11.81
C ILE A 203 -26.68 -7.37 -11.80
N GLY A 204 -26.36 -6.41 -12.66
CA GLY A 204 -27.17 -5.22 -12.90
C GLY A 204 -26.68 -3.93 -12.24
N LEU A 205 -25.48 -3.90 -11.64
CA LEU A 205 -24.87 -2.63 -11.23
C LEU A 205 -24.57 -1.79 -12.49
N PRO A 206 -25.02 -0.54 -12.58
CA PRO A 206 -24.73 0.30 -13.73
C PRO A 206 -23.22 0.63 -13.79
N GLY A 207 -22.73 1.03 -14.95
CA GLY A 207 -21.31 1.29 -15.18
C GLY A 207 -20.82 2.68 -14.72
N ASP A 208 -21.69 3.52 -14.18
CA ASP A 208 -21.41 4.88 -13.72
C ASP A 208 -20.81 5.04 -12.31
N PRO A 209 -20.91 4.08 -11.35
CA PRO A 209 -20.18 4.18 -10.09
C PRO A 209 -18.66 4.17 -10.34
N CYS A 210 -17.87 4.64 -9.38
CA CYS A 210 -16.41 4.59 -9.51
C CYS A 210 -15.94 3.14 -9.75
N PRO A 211 -14.98 2.89 -10.68
CA PRO A 211 -14.44 1.55 -10.91
C PRO A 211 -13.87 0.86 -9.66
N MET A 212 -13.48 1.65 -8.66
CA MET A 212 -13.10 1.21 -7.30
C MET A 212 -14.25 0.46 -6.62
N CYS A 213 -15.35 1.18 -6.37
CA CYS A 213 -16.57 0.68 -5.74
C CYS A 213 -17.17 -0.52 -6.49
N GLN A 214 -17.10 -0.50 -7.83
CA GLN A 214 -17.53 -1.62 -8.66
C GLN A 214 -16.64 -2.86 -8.43
N ALA A 215 -15.32 -2.69 -8.41
CA ALA A 215 -14.41 -3.78 -8.17
C ALA A 215 -14.58 -4.37 -6.76
N GLU A 216 -14.72 -3.53 -5.73
CA GLU A 216 -14.93 -3.95 -4.35
C GLU A 216 -16.17 -4.84 -4.22
N ALA A 217 -17.34 -4.36 -4.69
CA ALA A 217 -18.55 -5.17 -4.72
C ALA A 217 -18.40 -6.43 -5.59
N GLY A 218 -17.69 -6.33 -6.72
CA GLY A 218 -17.43 -7.46 -7.62
C GLY A 218 -16.61 -8.59 -7.00
N ILE A 219 -15.72 -8.29 -6.06
CA ILE A 219 -14.97 -9.32 -5.31
C ILE A 219 -15.92 -10.13 -4.42
N PHE A 220 -16.93 -9.48 -3.81
CA PHE A 220 -17.96 -10.18 -3.06
C PHE A 220 -18.88 -11.01 -3.96
N VAL A 221 -19.28 -10.49 -5.13
CA VAL A 221 -20.10 -11.23 -6.12
C VAL A 221 -19.42 -12.54 -6.55
N LEU A 222 -18.09 -12.55 -6.66
CA LEU A 222 -17.32 -13.74 -7.05
C LEU A 222 -16.86 -14.62 -5.87
N ASP A 223 -17.29 -14.34 -4.64
CA ASP A 223 -16.84 -15.05 -3.44
C ASP A 223 -15.30 -15.07 -3.31
N ASP A 224 -14.64 -13.95 -3.63
CA ASP A 224 -13.17 -13.83 -3.69
C ASP A 224 -12.58 -12.96 -2.55
N VAL A 225 -13.41 -12.57 -1.58
CA VAL A 225 -12.99 -11.99 -0.29
C VAL A 225 -12.82 -13.11 0.73
N PRO A 226 -11.69 -13.23 1.44
CA PRO A 226 -11.52 -14.20 2.54
C PRO A 226 -12.61 -14.08 3.62
N ASP A 227 -12.99 -15.18 4.27
CA ASP A 227 -13.99 -15.19 5.34
C ASP A 227 -13.26 -15.29 6.67
N SER A 228 -12.73 -14.16 7.13
CA SER A 228 -11.74 -14.13 8.19
C SER A 228 -12.21 -13.38 9.44
N SER A 229 -13.47 -12.98 9.55
CA SER A 229 -13.98 -12.30 10.74
C SER A 229 -15.45 -12.65 11.04
N PRO A 230 -15.85 -12.73 12.34
CA PRO A 230 -17.25 -12.93 12.74
C PRO A 230 -18.16 -11.74 12.45
N PHE A 231 -17.65 -10.52 12.38
CA PHE A 231 -18.44 -9.29 12.24
C PHE A 231 -17.70 -8.24 11.41
N ILE A 232 -18.41 -7.21 10.96
CA ILE A 232 -17.88 -6.18 10.06
C ILE A 232 -18.17 -4.78 10.59
N ILE A 233 -17.21 -3.87 10.43
CA ILE A 233 -17.39 -2.44 10.69
C ILE A 233 -17.23 -1.69 9.38
N THR A 234 -18.37 -1.32 8.80
CA THR A 234 -18.40 -0.53 7.57
C THR A 234 -18.41 0.95 7.86
N CYS A 235 -18.15 1.77 6.85
CA CYS A 235 -18.39 3.20 6.95
C CYS A 235 -18.97 3.74 5.65
N ASN A 236 -19.50 4.98 5.69
CA ASN A 236 -19.98 5.68 4.49
C ASN A 236 -18.84 6.14 3.55
N GLU A 237 -17.59 5.86 3.91
CA GLU A 237 -16.38 6.21 3.17
C GLU A 237 -16.37 7.68 2.68
N ALA A 238 -15.77 7.92 1.52
CA ALA A 238 -15.62 9.26 0.96
C ALA A 238 -16.69 9.64 -0.07
N CYS A 239 -17.55 8.72 -0.53
CA CYS A 239 -18.46 8.99 -1.65
C CYS A 239 -19.75 8.17 -1.68
N ASP A 240 -20.77 8.69 -2.35
CA ASP A 240 -22.09 8.03 -2.50
C ASP A 240 -22.01 6.70 -3.26
N ALA A 241 -21.05 6.57 -4.18
CA ALA A 241 -20.81 5.32 -4.89
C ALA A 241 -20.44 4.20 -3.91
N SER A 242 -19.51 4.47 -2.98
CA SER A 242 -19.15 3.53 -1.91
C SER A 242 -20.38 3.16 -1.08
N VAL A 243 -21.15 4.13 -0.61
CA VAL A 243 -22.37 3.86 0.19
C VAL A 243 -23.33 2.93 -0.55
N SER A 244 -23.52 3.16 -1.85
CA SER A 244 -24.43 2.34 -2.66
C SER A 244 -23.93 0.91 -2.88
N THR A 245 -22.63 0.72 -3.12
CA THR A 245 -22.05 -0.60 -3.35
C THR A 245 -21.86 -1.39 -2.06
N HIS A 246 -21.79 -0.73 -0.91
CA HIS A 246 -21.73 -1.37 0.42
C HIS A 246 -22.95 -2.22 0.73
N THR A 247 -24.13 -1.88 0.21
CA THR A 247 -25.32 -2.72 0.38
C THR A 247 -25.11 -4.11 -0.23
N LEU A 248 -24.35 -4.23 -1.32
CA LEU A 248 -24.00 -5.53 -1.89
C LEU A 248 -23.02 -6.28 -0.99
N GLN A 249 -22.01 -5.58 -0.45
CA GLN A 249 -21.03 -6.18 0.45
C GLN A 249 -21.70 -6.74 1.72
N ASP A 250 -22.62 -5.97 2.33
CA ASP A 250 -23.42 -6.39 3.49
C ASP A 250 -24.23 -7.65 3.17
N TRP A 251 -24.97 -7.64 2.04
CA TRP A 251 -25.80 -8.77 1.64
C TRP A 251 -24.99 -10.04 1.41
N PHE A 252 -23.85 -9.96 0.71
CA PHE A 252 -22.99 -11.12 0.46
C PHE A 252 -22.23 -11.58 1.70
N ALA A 253 -21.79 -10.66 2.56
CA ALA A 253 -21.08 -11.01 3.78
C ALA A 253 -21.99 -11.68 4.81
N ASN A 254 -23.23 -11.21 4.95
CA ASN A 254 -24.26 -11.75 5.85
C ASN A 254 -23.75 -12.00 7.27
N LYS A 255 -23.19 -10.95 7.90
CA LYS A 255 -22.58 -10.97 9.23
C LYS A 255 -23.16 -9.85 10.10
N PRO A 256 -23.06 -9.95 11.43
CA PRO A 256 -23.23 -8.80 12.30
C PRO A 256 -22.40 -7.62 11.80
N LEU A 257 -23.04 -6.48 11.60
CA LEU A 257 -22.44 -5.31 10.97
C LEU A 257 -22.77 -4.07 11.77
N PHE A 258 -21.76 -3.22 11.98
CA PHE A 258 -21.94 -1.86 12.46
C PHE A 258 -21.56 -0.89 11.34
N ALA A 259 -22.48 -0.01 10.96
CA ALA A 259 -22.23 1.03 9.97
C ALA A 259 -21.79 2.31 10.68
N LEU A 260 -20.49 2.61 10.67
CA LEU A 260 -19.89 3.77 11.30
C LEU A 260 -19.99 5.01 10.38
N PRO A 261 -20.72 6.06 10.77
CA PRO A 261 -20.80 7.26 9.95
C PRO A 261 -19.56 8.13 10.15
N LEU A 262 -18.94 8.51 9.05
CA LEU A 262 -17.88 9.51 9.00
C LEU A 262 -18.51 10.86 8.65
N PRO A 263 -18.44 11.85 9.55
CA PRO A 263 -19.08 13.12 9.34
C PRO A 263 -18.40 13.92 8.22
N MET A 264 -19.20 14.47 7.30
CA MET A 264 -18.69 15.36 6.24
C MET A 264 -18.42 16.78 6.76
N GLN A 265 -19.20 17.24 7.75
CA GLN A 265 -19.06 18.55 8.38
C GLN A 265 -18.19 18.43 9.64
N PHE A 266 -16.88 18.39 9.43
CA PHE A 266 -15.90 18.17 10.50
C PHE A 266 -15.63 19.42 11.35
N ASP A 267 -16.28 20.56 11.10
CA ASP A 267 -16.10 21.82 11.81
C ASP A 267 -17.30 22.22 12.70
N ASP A 268 -18.41 21.47 12.62
CA ASP A 268 -19.60 21.69 13.46
C ASP A 268 -19.48 20.96 14.83
N PRO A 269 -19.53 21.68 15.96
CA PRO A 269 -19.47 21.08 17.30
C PRO A 269 -20.58 20.08 17.62
N LEU A 270 -21.78 20.23 17.04
CA LEU A 270 -22.87 19.27 17.23
C LEU A 270 -22.55 17.96 16.52
N VAL A 271 -21.98 18.05 15.32
CA VAL A 271 -21.52 16.90 14.55
C VAL A 271 -20.36 16.19 15.26
N HIS A 272 -19.46 16.92 15.92
CA HIS A 272 -18.41 16.32 16.76
C HIS A 272 -19.00 15.45 17.86
N LYS A 273 -19.94 15.99 18.64
CA LYS A 273 -20.56 15.25 19.74
C LYS A 273 -21.30 14.02 19.24
N TYR A 274 -21.98 14.14 18.11
CA TYR A 274 -22.68 13.03 17.47
C TYR A 274 -21.70 11.94 17.02
N CYS A 275 -20.63 12.29 16.32
CA CYS A 275 -19.57 11.38 15.90
C CYS A 275 -18.87 10.69 17.09
N MET A 276 -18.64 11.39 18.19
CA MET A 276 -18.10 10.78 19.42
C MET A 276 -19.00 9.68 19.95
N ASN A 277 -20.33 9.92 20.00
CA ASN A 277 -21.28 8.91 20.44
C ASN A 277 -21.29 7.68 19.51
N GLU A 278 -21.23 7.88 18.19
CA GLU A 278 -21.22 6.77 17.22
C GLU A 278 -19.94 5.94 17.30
N ILE A 279 -18.79 6.57 17.58
CA ILE A 279 -17.54 5.86 17.87
C ILE A 279 -17.67 5.04 19.16
N GLU A 280 -18.27 5.59 20.21
CA GLU A 280 -18.50 4.86 21.47
C GLU A 280 -19.48 3.69 21.29
N GLU A 281 -20.50 3.84 20.44
CA GLU A 281 -21.42 2.76 20.08
C GLU A 281 -20.73 1.68 19.26
N CYS A 282 -19.86 2.05 18.32
CA CYS A 282 -19.02 1.11 17.59
C CYS A 282 -18.12 0.31 18.55
N TRP A 283 -17.54 0.97 19.58
CA TRP A 283 -16.74 0.28 20.57
C TRP A 283 -17.55 -0.71 21.40
N LYS A 284 -18.75 -0.33 21.86
CA LYS A 284 -19.66 -1.25 22.55
C LYS A 284 -20.02 -2.45 21.67
N PHE A 285 -20.30 -2.22 20.40
CA PHE A 285 -20.53 -3.31 19.45
C PHE A 285 -19.33 -4.26 19.37
N ILE A 286 -18.09 -3.74 19.29
CA ILE A 286 -16.90 -4.60 19.32
C ILE A 286 -16.83 -5.38 20.65
N GLU A 287 -17.05 -4.74 21.80
CA GLU A 287 -17.06 -5.43 23.11
C GLU A 287 -18.13 -6.54 23.15
N GLU A 288 -19.31 -6.31 22.59
CA GLU A 288 -20.40 -7.30 22.52
C GLU A 288 -20.06 -8.49 21.62
N GLN A 289 -19.44 -8.23 20.45
CA GLN A 289 -19.06 -9.29 19.52
C GLN A 289 -17.86 -10.10 20.00
N THR A 290 -16.94 -9.46 20.74
CA THR A 290 -15.65 -10.06 21.14
C THR A 290 -15.64 -10.57 22.58
N GLY A 291 -16.54 -10.08 23.43
CA GLY A 291 -16.49 -10.29 24.89
C GLY A 291 -15.26 -9.66 25.56
N THR A 292 -14.47 -8.85 24.84
CA THR A 292 -13.23 -8.25 25.33
C THR A 292 -13.44 -6.77 25.60
N PRO A 293 -13.21 -6.29 26.83
CA PRO A 293 -13.44 -4.89 27.17
C PRO A 293 -12.43 -3.95 26.51
N PHE A 294 -12.84 -2.70 26.32
CA PHE A 294 -12.01 -1.61 25.81
C PHE A 294 -10.84 -1.30 26.77
N ASP A 295 -9.62 -1.24 26.23
CA ASP A 295 -8.42 -0.85 26.99
C ASP A 295 -7.93 0.56 26.61
N TRP A 296 -8.12 1.49 27.56
CA TRP A 296 -7.67 2.88 27.44
C TRP A 296 -6.14 3.04 27.43
N GLU A 297 -5.42 2.21 28.17
CA GLU A 297 -3.95 2.27 28.20
C GLU A 297 -3.36 1.74 26.89
N CYS A 298 -3.97 0.68 26.34
CA CYS A 298 -3.66 0.19 25.01
C CYS A 298 -3.91 1.28 23.95
N MET A 299 -5.08 1.94 23.99
CA MET A 299 -5.39 3.04 23.08
C MET A 299 -4.33 4.16 23.13
N LYS A 300 -3.99 4.66 24.33
CA LYS A 300 -2.99 5.73 24.50
C LYS A 300 -1.64 5.33 23.93
N LYS A 301 -1.14 4.14 24.26
CA LYS A 301 0.14 3.60 23.78
C LYS A 301 0.25 3.63 22.26
N TYR A 302 -0.77 3.12 21.55
CA TYR A 302 -0.73 3.08 20.08
C TYR A 302 -1.04 4.45 19.44
N LEU A 303 -1.80 5.33 20.09
CA LEU A 303 -1.98 6.72 19.65
C LEU A 303 -0.68 7.53 19.76
N GLU A 304 0.12 7.34 20.81
CA GLU A 304 1.43 7.99 20.93
C GLU A 304 2.37 7.58 19.80
N ARG A 305 2.35 6.30 19.44
CA ARG A 305 3.10 5.74 18.31
C ARG A 305 2.60 6.28 16.97
N GLN A 306 1.29 6.34 16.76
CA GLN A 306 0.69 6.99 15.59
C GLN A 306 1.11 8.45 15.50
N ASN A 307 1.05 9.20 16.60
CA ASN A 307 1.44 10.61 16.65
C ASN A 307 2.92 10.81 16.33
N LYS A 308 3.80 9.89 16.75
CA LYS A 308 5.20 9.90 16.33
C LYS A 308 5.32 9.73 14.81
N LEU A 309 4.62 8.75 14.23
CA LEU A 309 4.61 8.55 12.78
C LEU A 309 4.10 9.81 12.05
N GLN A 310 3.04 10.46 12.54
CA GLN A 310 2.54 11.72 11.95
C GLN A 310 3.56 12.85 11.99
N ARG A 311 4.30 13.01 13.10
CA ARG A 311 5.38 14.01 13.20
C ARG A 311 6.50 13.72 12.21
N ASP A 312 6.88 12.46 12.06
CA ASP A 312 7.87 12.04 11.07
C ASP A 312 7.40 12.33 9.63
N GLU A 313 6.11 12.10 9.33
CA GLU A 313 5.53 12.47 8.03
C GLU A 313 5.52 13.97 7.78
N TRP A 314 5.14 14.78 8.76
CA TRP A 314 5.14 16.25 8.63
C TRP A 314 6.54 16.79 8.35
N GLU A 315 7.56 16.27 9.02
CA GLU A 315 8.94 16.66 8.76
C GLU A 315 9.37 16.31 7.32
N LYS A 316 9.00 15.12 6.83
CA LYS A 316 9.24 14.74 5.42
C LYS A 316 8.59 15.74 4.46
N TRP A 317 7.33 16.12 4.69
CA TRP A 317 6.62 17.11 3.88
C TRP A 317 7.22 18.52 3.99
N GLU A 318 7.74 18.90 5.15
CA GLU A 318 8.43 20.17 5.36
C GLU A 318 9.74 20.24 4.55
N VAL A 319 10.55 19.17 4.58
CA VAL A 319 11.76 19.08 3.75
C VAL A 319 11.41 19.09 2.27
N ALA A 320 10.37 18.32 1.87
CA ALA A 320 9.90 18.27 0.48
C ALA A 320 9.38 19.62 -0.02
N SER A 321 8.75 20.43 0.85
CA SER A 321 8.20 21.73 0.47
C SER A 321 9.26 22.83 0.43
N LYS A 322 10.22 22.82 1.36
CA LYS A 322 11.17 23.93 1.58
C LYS A 322 12.56 23.73 0.97
N THR A 323 12.91 22.54 0.47
CA THR A 323 14.26 22.25 -0.02
C THR A 323 14.27 21.39 -1.29
N ASP A 324 15.43 21.36 -1.98
CA ASP A 324 15.69 20.44 -3.10
C ASP A 324 16.37 19.13 -2.65
N TYR A 325 16.44 18.87 -1.33
CA TYR A 325 17.22 17.77 -0.75
C TYR A 325 16.35 16.60 -0.29
N TYR A 326 15.09 16.55 -0.74
CA TYR A 326 14.16 15.50 -0.39
C TYR A 326 14.43 14.21 -1.18
N PRO A 327 14.72 13.06 -0.52
CA PRO A 327 15.19 11.87 -1.22
C PRO A 327 14.09 10.85 -1.54
N ILE A 328 12.82 11.23 -1.57
CA ILE A 328 11.72 10.28 -1.74
C ILE A 328 10.93 10.65 -2.97
N THR A 329 10.62 9.67 -3.81
CA THR A 329 9.73 9.91 -4.95
C THR A 329 8.31 10.22 -4.47
N GLY A 330 7.59 11.04 -5.24
CA GLY A 330 6.18 11.34 -4.95
C GLY A 330 5.32 10.08 -4.81
N VAL A 331 5.56 9.07 -5.65
CA VAL A 331 4.87 7.77 -5.57
C VAL A 331 5.16 7.04 -4.26
N ALA A 332 6.45 6.86 -3.93
CA ALA A 332 6.83 6.14 -2.71
C ALA A 332 6.31 6.85 -1.45
N GLN A 333 6.29 8.18 -1.44
CA GLN A 333 5.74 8.96 -0.33
C GLN A 333 4.21 8.84 -0.24
N ALA A 334 3.50 8.98 -1.36
CA ALA A 334 2.04 8.93 -1.39
C ALA A 334 1.52 7.54 -0.98
N LEU A 335 2.07 6.47 -1.54
CA LEU A 335 1.63 5.11 -1.23
C LEU A 335 1.97 4.71 0.21
N PHE A 336 3.15 5.09 0.72
CA PHE A 336 3.49 4.89 2.12
C PHE A 336 2.47 5.54 3.04
N ARG A 337 2.07 6.79 2.72
CA ARG A 337 1.07 7.51 3.50
C ARG A 337 -0.27 6.79 3.49
N ILE A 338 -0.77 6.41 2.32
CA ILE A 338 -2.07 5.73 2.17
C ILE A 338 -2.08 4.43 2.98
N TYR A 339 -1.08 3.57 2.78
CA TYR A 339 -1.04 2.26 3.42
C TYR A 339 -0.90 2.36 4.95
N SER A 340 -0.06 3.28 5.43
CA SER A 340 0.14 3.46 6.87
C SER A 340 -1.08 4.09 7.55
N THR A 341 -1.86 4.94 6.87
CA THR A 341 -3.09 5.51 7.44
C THR A 341 -4.24 4.50 7.51
N GLN A 342 -4.40 3.66 6.48
CA GLN A 342 -5.48 2.67 6.43
C GLN A 342 -5.21 1.50 7.37
N TYR A 343 -3.98 0.98 7.39
CA TYR A 343 -3.63 -0.16 8.24
C TYR A 343 -3.21 0.21 9.67
N GLY A 344 -2.96 1.50 9.92
CA GLY A 344 -2.46 2.05 11.18
C GLY A 344 -1.11 1.48 11.63
N VAL A 345 -0.76 1.70 12.90
CA VAL A 345 0.52 1.25 13.49
C VAL A 345 0.49 -0.20 13.99
N GLN A 346 -0.33 -1.10 13.40
CA GLN A 346 -0.32 -2.52 13.77
C GLN A 346 1.02 -3.23 13.50
N THR A 347 1.87 -2.64 12.67
CA THR A 347 3.18 -3.18 12.26
C THR A 347 4.30 -2.22 12.57
N GLU A 348 5.43 -2.76 13.02
CA GLU A 348 6.67 -2.03 13.29
C GLU A 348 7.38 -1.55 12.01
N CYS A 349 7.01 -2.10 10.84
CA CYS A 349 7.66 -1.76 9.58
C CYS A 349 7.54 -0.27 9.21
N TRP A 350 6.49 0.42 9.68
CA TRP A 350 6.32 1.86 9.46
C TRP A 350 7.36 2.67 10.23
N ASP A 351 7.62 2.31 11.49
CA ASP A 351 8.63 2.98 12.30
C ASP A 351 10.03 2.71 11.77
N GLU A 352 10.33 1.45 11.45
CA GLU A 352 11.62 1.08 10.88
C GLU A 352 11.88 1.85 9.57
N ALA A 353 10.92 1.87 8.66
CA ALA A 353 11.08 2.61 7.40
C ALA A 353 11.19 4.12 7.64
N SER A 354 10.39 4.69 8.54
CA SER A 354 10.49 6.10 8.92
C SER A 354 11.90 6.46 9.40
N GLU A 355 12.47 5.67 10.32
CA GLU A 355 13.81 5.89 10.86
C GLU A 355 14.91 5.79 9.79
N LYS A 356 14.85 4.76 8.94
CA LYS A 356 15.83 4.56 7.85
C LYS A 356 15.75 5.69 6.83
N VAL A 357 14.55 6.10 6.44
CA VAL A 357 14.31 7.16 5.48
C VAL A 357 14.72 8.52 6.03
N LYS A 358 14.39 8.83 7.28
CA LYS A 358 14.82 10.08 7.94
C LYS A 358 16.33 10.18 8.00
N LYS A 359 17.04 9.09 8.31
CA LYS A 359 18.52 9.07 8.28
C LYS A 359 19.08 9.45 6.89
N ILE A 360 18.45 8.97 5.82
CA ILE A 360 18.84 9.32 4.45
C ILE A 360 18.50 10.78 4.14
N MET A 361 17.31 11.24 4.56
CA MET A 361 16.84 12.62 4.38
C MET A 361 17.76 13.62 5.08
N TYR A 362 18.11 13.40 6.35
CA TYR A 362 19.04 14.24 7.09
C TYR A 362 20.40 14.33 6.41
N LYS A 363 20.94 13.19 5.97
CA LYS A 363 22.18 13.17 5.18
C LYS A 363 22.06 14.05 3.93
N CYS A 364 20.93 14.02 3.23
CA CYS A 364 20.73 14.83 2.03
C CYS A 364 20.67 16.32 2.37
N VAL A 365 19.95 16.70 3.42
CA VAL A 365 19.83 18.10 3.88
C VAL A 365 21.19 18.64 4.36
N GLU A 366 21.88 17.92 5.24
CA GLU A 366 23.18 18.32 5.80
C GLU A 366 24.24 18.49 4.72
N LYS A 367 24.30 17.57 3.76
CA LYS A 367 25.31 17.56 2.69
C LYS A 367 24.85 18.28 1.43
N LYS A 368 23.65 18.86 1.43
CA LYS A 368 23.02 19.50 0.26
C LYS A 368 23.03 18.60 -0.99
N ILE A 369 22.75 17.31 -0.80
CA ILE A 369 22.63 16.35 -1.91
C ILE A 369 21.28 16.59 -2.55
N ASN A 370 21.25 16.98 -3.83
CA ASN A 370 20.02 17.01 -4.63
C ASN A 370 19.76 15.61 -5.22
N PRO A 371 18.77 14.86 -4.71
CA PRO A 371 18.50 13.50 -5.17
C PRO A 371 17.77 13.47 -6.52
N PHE A 372 17.19 14.61 -6.93
CA PHE A 372 16.45 14.80 -8.17
C PHE A 372 17.05 15.96 -8.99
N PRO A 373 18.30 15.83 -9.48
CA PRO A 373 19.05 16.94 -10.08
C PRO A 373 18.50 17.40 -11.43
N GLN A 374 17.57 16.65 -12.02
CA GLN A 374 16.94 16.98 -13.31
C GLN A 374 15.56 17.63 -13.15
N THR A 375 15.15 17.95 -11.92
CA THR A 375 13.86 18.62 -11.64
C THR A 375 13.82 19.97 -12.37
N ARG A 376 12.82 20.15 -13.25
CA ARG A 376 12.50 21.39 -13.95
C ARG A 376 11.24 22.02 -13.40
N HIS A 377 10.30 21.19 -12.94
CA HIS A 377 9.00 21.62 -12.44
C HIS A 377 8.67 20.96 -11.10
N ARG A 378 7.99 21.71 -10.22
CA ARG A 378 7.39 21.17 -9.00
C ARG A 378 5.88 21.16 -9.17
N VAL A 379 5.29 19.97 -9.12
CA VAL A 379 3.88 19.74 -9.41
C VAL A 379 3.22 19.06 -8.22
N ILE A 380 1.99 19.44 -7.93
CA ILE A 380 1.14 18.75 -6.95
C ILE A 380 0.15 17.92 -7.74
N ALA A 381 0.29 16.60 -7.68
CA ALA A 381 -0.75 15.69 -8.15
C ALA A 381 -1.88 15.70 -7.12
N TRP A 382 -3.03 16.25 -7.49
CA TRP A 382 -4.19 16.38 -6.63
C TRP A 382 -5.39 15.67 -7.23
N SER A 383 -5.82 14.59 -6.60
CA SER A 383 -7.08 13.87 -6.83
C SER A 383 -7.16 12.69 -5.85
N CYS A 384 -8.20 11.86 -5.98
CA CYS A 384 -8.09 10.45 -5.59
C CYS A 384 -6.84 9.87 -6.25
N ALA A 385 -5.97 9.22 -5.50
CA ALA A 385 -4.67 8.80 -6.02
C ALA A 385 -4.87 8.02 -7.34
N PRO A 386 -4.10 8.29 -8.41
CA PRO A 386 -4.25 7.60 -9.69
C PRO A 386 -3.72 6.16 -9.57
N LEU A 387 -4.46 5.30 -8.84
CA LEU A 387 -3.98 4.01 -8.36
C LEU A 387 -3.59 3.08 -9.53
N TYR A 388 -4.34 3.17 -10.63
CA TYR A 388 -4.15 2.41 -11.87
C TYR A 388 -2.86 2.77 -12.62
N TYR A 389 -2.24 3.92 -12.31
CA TYR A 389 -0.97 4.34 -12.88
C TYR A 389 -0.04 4.87 -11.78
N SER A 390 0.17 4.03 -10.76
CA SER A 390 0.95 4.39 -9.57
C SER A 390 2.35 4.93 -9.88
N ASN A 391 2.99 4.49 -10.96
CA ASN A 391 4.32 4.96 -11.37
C ASN A 391 4.30 6.27 -12.20
N TRP A 392 3.16 6.95 -12.35
CA TRP A 392 3.03 8.18 -13.15
C TRP A 392 4.03 9.26 -12.73
N CYS A 393 4.17 9.54 -11.42
CA CYS A 393 5.09 10.61 -11.00
C CYS A 393 6.56 10.26 -11.31
N THR A 394 6.93 8.98 -11.24
CA THR A 394 8.26 8.50 -11.64
C THR A 394 8.46 8.64 -13.14
N TRP A 395 7.45 8.31 -13.96
CA TRP A 395 7.48 8.54 -15.40
C TRP A 395 7.59 10.04 -15.74
N ALA A 396 6.77 10.87 -15.11
CA ALA A 396 6.73 12.32 -15.33
C ALA A 396 8.09 12.96 -15.05
N TYR A 397 8.72 12.65 -13.91
CA TYR A 397 10.06 13.13 -13.58
C TYR A 397 11.10 12.72 -14.64
N ASN A 398 11.11 11.44 -15.03
CA ASN A 398 12.09 10.94 -15.99
C ASN A 398 11.92 11.51 -17.41
N CYS A 399 10.70 11.87 -17.81
CA CYS A 399 10.41 12.39 -19.14
C CYS A 399 10.42 13.92 -19.23
N TRP A 400 10.03 14.62 -18.16
CA TRP A 400 9.74 16.06 -18.19
C TRP A 400 10.55 16.88 -17.18
N GLY A 401 11.27 16.24 -16.26
CA GLY A 401 12.02 16.90 -15.19
C GLY A 401 11.12 17.30 -14.04
#